data_AF-I4YAK6-F1
#
_entry.id   AF-I4YAK6-F1
#
_cell.length_a   1.000
_cell.length_b   1.000
_cell.length_c   1.000
_cell.angle_alpha   90.00
_cell.angle_beta   90.00
_cell.angle_gamma   90.00
#
_symmetry.space_group_name_H-M   'P 1'
#
loop_
_entity.id
_entity.type
_entity.pdbx_description
1 polymer ?
#
loop_
_entity_poly.entity_id
_entity_poly.type
_entity_poly.pdbx_seq_one_letter_code
_entity_poly.pdbx_strand_id
1 'polypeptide(L)'
;KRPKPKRPIQPWELFKAIEKKDIMFIMTCRDHSFDLLLRKVGDSTPLVHAMRLGKEYDGIAIVLVGAMSKWVNSMDEHTLKSASNREILKSLRTNLKLAIDHGLSTGQTDLLASYLQTLVMSEGDKFINDATQLVSLALTNPITNKPVQTAASELRKFATWRLDRSASTIASLDDYLSNGIADLVMMAAWLQVLRFYQQGEPIPTYVFARDDRCYKTFVEGLSAASITIKVTASHKLKYHLSAIEKVLGQRHISLKERVSKLSKVLDQGE
;
A
#
# COMPACT_ATOMS: atom_id res chain seq x y z
N LYS A 1 -10.96 24.90 0.28
CA LYS A 1 -10.92 24.48 1.70
C LYS A 1 -12.34 24.56 2.24
N ARG A 2 -12.82 23.53 2.96
CA ARG A 2 -14.18 23.52 3.55
C ARG A 2 -14.25 24.54 4.70
N PRO A 3 -15.44 25.09 5.02
CA PRO A 3 -15.56 26.05 6.12
C PRO A 3 -15.16 25.41 7.44
N LYS A 4 -14.31 26.10 8.22
CA LYS A 4 -13.90 25.66 9.55
C LYS A 4 -15.11 25.71 10.49
N PRO A 5 -15.39 24.63 11.26
CA PRO A 5 -16.53 24.62 12.17
C PRO A 5 -16.36 25.68 13.28
N LYS A 6 -17.47 26.35 13.63
CA LYS A 6 -17.50 27.43 14.64
C LYS A 6 -17.27 26.92 16.07
N ARG A 7 -17.50 25.63 16.32
CA ARG A 7 -17.29 24.95 17.60
C ARG A 7 -16.60 23.60 17.38
N PRO A 8 -15.93 23.03 18.39
CA PRO A 8 -15.38 21.67 18.32
C PRO A 8 -16.48 20.66 17.98
N ILE A 9 -16.23 19.84 16.95
CA ILE A 9 -17.13 18.77 16.54
C ILE A 9 -17.13 17.70 17.63
N GLN A 10 -18.32 17.25 18.03
CA GLN A 10 -18.47 16.18 19.01
C GLN A 10 -18.52 14.80 18.34
N PRO A 11 -18.03 13.73 18.99
CA PRO A 11 -18.02 12.39 18.41
C PRO A 11 -19.41 11.91 17.95
N TRP A 12 -20.46 12.16 18.73
CA TRP A 12 -21.83 11.77 18.37
C TRP A 12 -22.35 12.45 17.10
N GLU A 13 -21.84 13.64 16.75
CA GLU A 13 -22.21 14.34 15.52
C GLU A 13 -21.69 13.58 14.29
N LEU A 14 -20.50 12.99 14.38
CA LEU A 14 -19.95 12.14 13.33
C LEU A 14 -20.75 10.85 13.14
N PHE A 15 -21.15 10.19 14.23
CA PHE A 15 -21.97 8.97 14.16
C PHE A 15 -23.34 9.26 13.53
N LYS A 16 -23.98 10.36 13.94
CA LYS A 16 -25.22 10.83 13.31
C LYS A 16 -25.05 11.19 11.84
N ALA A 17 -23.90 11.75 11.46
CA ALA A 17 -23.57 12.03 10.06
C ALA A 17 -23.38 10.75 9.25
N ILE A 18 -22.84 9.69 9.85
CA ILE A 18 -22.71 8.36 9.21
C ILE A 18 -24.10 7.77 8.94
N GLU A 19 -24.98 7.73 9.95
CA GLU A 19 -26.37 7.25 9.82
C GLU A 19 -27.14 8.03 8.76
N LYS A 20 -26.91 9.35 8.65
CA LYS A 20 -27.55 10.21 7.65
C LYS A 20 -26.84 10.24 6.29
N LYS A 21 -25.73 9.52 6.14
CA LYS A 21 -24.87 9.53 4.94
C LYS A 21 -24.40 10.93 4.53
N ASP A 22 -24.17 11.81 5.50
CA ASP A 22 -23.68 13.17 5.28
C ASP A 22 -22.17 13.16 5.01
N ILE A 23 -21.84 12.84 3.75
CA ILE A 23 -20.46 12.81 3.24
C ILE A 23 -19.77 14.17 3.44
N MET A 24 -20.51 15.28 3.32
CA MET A 24 -19.92 16.61 3.43
C MET A 24 -19.46 16.90 4.85
N PHE A 25 -20.20 16.45 5.85
CA PHE A 25 -19.81 16.54 7.26
C PHE A 25 -18.64 15.63 7.59
N ILE A 26 -18.64 14.37 7.12
CA ILE A 26 -17.54 13.41 7.33
C ILE A 26 -16.22 13.98 6.79
N MET A 27 -16.25 14.54 5.59
CA MET A 27 -15.07 15.16 4.99
C MET A 27 -14.67 16.47 5.68
N THR A 28 -15.61 17.21 6.30
CA THR A 28 -15.28 18.36 7.16
C THR A 28 -14.56 17.90 8.43
N CYS A 29 -14.96 16.76 9.01
CA CYS A 29 -14.25 16.13 10.12
C CYS A 29 -12.84 15.72 9.70
N ARG A 30 -12.64 15.11 8.52
CA ARG A 30 -11.30 14.79 7.99
C ARG A 30 -10.39 16.03 7.97
N ASP A 31 -10.90 17.15 7.47
CA ASP A 31 -10.09 18.35 7.22
C ASP A 31 -9.75 19.13 8.50
N HIS A 32 -10.57 19.03 9.55
CA HIS A 32 -10.45 19.89 10.74
C HIS A 32 -10.32 19.14 12.08
N SER A 33 -10.65 17.85 12.12
CA SER A 33 -10.73 17.03 13.34
C SER A 33 -10.57 15.54 13.00
N PHE A 34 -9.44 15.19 12.37
CA PHE A 34 -9.20 13.83 11.87
C PHE A 34 -9.24 12.76 12.96
N ASP A 35 -8.81 13.10 14.18
CA ASP A 35 -8.87 12.25 15.36
C ASP A 35 -10.26 11.68 15.63
N LEU A 36 -11.32 12.43 15.31
CA LEU A 36 -12.70 11.98 15.46
C LEU A 36 -13.05 10.80 14.56
N LEU A 37 -12.41 10.67 13.39
CA LEU A 37 -12.62 9.52 12.50
C LEU A 37 -12.10 8.20 13.10
N LEU A 38 -11.24 8.28 14.11
CA LEU A 38 -10.60 7.13 14.77
C LEU A 38 -11.12 6.89 16.18
N ARG A 39 -11.80 7.87 16.76
CA ARG A 39 -12.25 7.85 18.15
C ARG A 39 -13.42 6.89 18.33
N LYS A 40 -13.27 5.95 19.26
CA LYS A 40 -14.36 5.06 19.67
C LYS A 40 -15.45 5.82 20.41
N VAL A 41 -16.70 5.47 20.14
CA VAL A 41 -17.87 5.83 20.94
C VAL A 41 -18.55 4.52 21.33
N GLY A 42 -18.55 4.21 22.63
CA GLY A 42 -18.82 2.84 23.10
C GLY A 42 -17.80 1.84 22.53
N ASP A 43 -18.29 0.72 22.02
CA ASP A 43 -17.46 -0.36 21.46
C ASP A 43 -17.26 -0.27 19.94
N SER A 44 -17.61 0.85 19.32
CA SER A 44 -17.50 1.01 17.87
C SER A 44 -16.65 2.21 17.50
N THR A 45 -15.82 2.03 16.49
CA THR A 45 -15.22 3.13 15.75
C THR A 45 -16.19 3.62 14.68
N PRO A 46 -16.01 4.83 14.11
CA PRO A 46 -16.84 5.32 13.02
C PRO A 46 -16.88 4.37 11.82
N LEU A 47 -15.71 3.79 11.46
CA LEU A 47 -15.62 2.83 10.36
C LEU A 47 -16.38 1.53 10.65
N VAL A 48 -16.16 0.93 11.83
CA VAL A 48 -16.86 -0.30 12.22
C VAL A 48 -18.36 -0.04 12.38
N HIS A 49 -18.75 1.16 12.83
CA HIS A 49 -20.15 1.54 12.95
C HIS A 49 -20.84 1.57 11.58
N ALA A 50 -20.22 2.21 10.58
CA ALA A 50 -20.72 2.20 9.21
C ALA A 50 -20.87 0.77 8.67
N MET A 51 -19.90 -0.10 8.92
CA MET A 51 -19.97 -1.51 8.48
C MET A 51 -21.11 -2.29 9.16
N ARG A 52 -21.37 -2.04 10.45
CA ARG A 52 -22.45 -2.67 11.24
C ARG A 52 -23.85 -2.25 10.78
N LEU A 53 -24.00 -1.06 10.19
CA LEU A 53 -25.27 -0.61 9.61
C LEU A 53 -25.64 -1.37 8.33
N GLY A 54 -24.73 -2.19 7.79
CA GLY A 54 -24.97 -3.09 6.67
C GLY A 54 -24.60 -2.51 5.31
N LYS A 55 -24.88 -3.28 4.24
CA LYS A 55 -24.43 -3.00 2.86
C LYS A 55 -24.82 -1.63 2.34
N GLU A 56 -25.94 -1.08 2.81
CA GLU A 56 -26.41 0.26 2.41
C GLU A 56 -25.41 1.39 2.78
N TYR A 57 -24.47 1.10 3.69
CA TYR A 57 -23.45 2.01 4.20
C TYR A 57 -22.04 1.69 3.70
N ASP A 58 -21.87 0.75 2.76
CA ASP A 58 -20.56 0.43 2.17
C ASP A 58 -19.93 1.67 1.51
N GLY A 59 -20.75 2.52 0.88
CA GLY A 59 -20.32 3.82 0.35
C GLY A 59 -19.73 4.75 1.43
N ILE A 60 -20.27 4.71 2.65
CA ILE A 60 -19.73 5.49 3.78
C ILE A 60 -18.43 4.87 4.31
N ALA A 61 -18.34 3.54 4.38
CA ALA A 61 -17.10 2.86 4.74
C ALA A 61 -15.98 3.19 3.74
N ILE A 62 -16.27 3.21 2.43
CA ILE A 62 -15.36 3.68 1.37
C ILE A 62 -14.90 5.11 1.64
N VAL A 63 -15.83 6.02 1.94
CA VAL A 63 -15.53 7.44 2.20
C VAL A 63 -14.64 7.60 3.43
N LEU A 64 -14.89 6.84 4.51
CA LEU A 64 -14.09 6.88 5.74
C LEU A 64 -12.67 6.36 5.50
N VAL A 65 -12.52 5.24 4.80
CA VAL A 65 -11.20 4.67 4.49
C VAL A 65 -10.44 5.52 3.49
N GLY A 66 -11.12 6.09 2.50
CA GLY A 66 -10.55 7.10 1.61
C GLY A 66 -10.08 8.34 2.35
N ALA A 67 -10.80 8.79 3.38
CA ALA A 67 -10.38 9.89 4.24
C ALA A 67 -9.11 9.55 5.04
N MET A 68 -9.03 8.35 5.61
CA MET A 68 -7.86 7.84 6.33
C MET A 68 -6.65 7.72 5.41
N SER A 69 -6.81 7.07 4.25
CA SER A 69 -5.76 6.93 3.24
C SER A 69 -5.24 8.29 2.77
N LYS A 70 -6.14 9.23 2.46
CA LYS A 70 -5.76 10.59 2.05
C LYS A 70 -5.01 11.34 3.14
N TRP A 71 -5.40 11.18 4.39
CA TRP A 71 -4.70 11.81 5.51
C TRP A 71 -3.28 11.27 5.67
N VAL A 72 -3.10 9.95 5.67
CA VAL A 72 -1.76 9.31 5.69
C VAL A 72 -0.92 9.77 4.50
N ASN A 73 -1.55 9.89 3.32
CA ASN A 73 -0.89 10.38 2.09
C ASN A 73 -0.45 11.84 2.13
N SER A 74 -1.05 12.66 3.00
CA SER A 74 -0.70 14.07 3.11
C SER A 74 0.45 14.34 4.08
N MET A 75 0.93 13.31 4.80
CA MET A 75 2.02 13.43 5.75
C MET A 75 3.37 13.27 5.06
N ASP A 76 4.31 14.17 5.35
CA ASP A 76 5.72 13.97 5.04
C ASP A 76 6.41 13.12 6.14
N GLU A 77 7.64 12.67 5.86
CA GLU A 77 8.38 11.77 6.75
C GLU A 77 8.69 12.41 8.11
N HIS A 78 8.88 13.73 8.16
CA HIS A 78 9.09 14.48 9.40
C HIS A 78 7.82 14.53 10.25
N THR A 79 6.67 14.72 9.62
CA THR A 79 5.35 14.78 10.26
C THR A 79 4.96 13.40 10.80
N LEU A 80 5.28 12.31 10.10
CA LEU A 80 5.05 10.93 10.57
C LEU A 80 5.79 10.61 11.87
N LYS A 81 6.96 11.23 12.10
CA LYS A 81 7.81 10.95 13.26
C LYS A 81 7.39 11.69 14.54
N SER A 82 6.46 12.63 14.48
CA SER A 82 6.00 13.40 15.65
C SER A 82 5.25 12.51 16.67
N ALA A 83 5.42 12.79 17.97
CA ALA A 83 4.81 11.99 19.04
C ALA A 83 3.27 11.96 18.95
N SER A 84 2.64 13.11 18.66
CA SER A 84 1.20 13.22 18.46
C SER A 84 0.70 12.39 17.27
N ASN A 85 1.40 12.42 16.14
CA ASN A 85 1.00 11.63 14.96
C ASN A 85 1.24 10.14 15.15
N ARG A 86 2.22 9.72 15.96
CA ARG A 86 2.42 8.31 16.31
C ARG A 86 1.20 7.72 17.03
N GLU A 87 0.56 8.47 17.92
CA GLU A 87 -0.65 8.03 18.61
C GLU A 87 -1.83 7.92 17.64
N ILE A 88 -1.98 8.90 16.75
CA ILE A 88 -3.02 8.87 15.70
C ILE A 88 -2.81 7.68 14.76
N LEU A 89 -1.59 7.41 14.32
CA LEU A 89 -1.25 6.24 13.49
C LEU A 89 -1.51 4.93 14.23
N LYS A 90 -1.20 4.84 15.53
CA LYS A 90 -1.53 3.67 16.35
C LYS A 90 -3.05 3.44 16.42
N SER A 91 -3.81 4.52 16.61
CA SER A 91 -5.27 4.46 16.62
C SER A 91 -5.82 4.04 15.25
N LEU A 92 -5.28 4.58 14.16
CA LEU A 92 -5.63 4.23 12.79
C LEU A 92 -5.42 2.74 12.52
N ARG A 93 -4.26 2.19 12.90
CA ARG A 93 -3.97 0.75 12.74
C ARG A 93 -4.95 -0.12 13.51
N THR A 94 -5.26 0.27 14.74
CA THR A 94 -6.24 -0.45 15.58
C THR A 94 -7.62 -0.42 14.92
N ASN A 95 -8.03 0.73 14.37
CA ASN A 95 -9.30 0.91 13.67
C ASN A 95 -9.38 0.04 12.40
N LEU A 96 -8.34 0.05 11.57
CA LEU A 96 -8.27 -0.75 10.35
C LEU A 96 -8.27 -2.25 10.67
N LYS A 97 -7.57 -2.67 11.74
CA LYS A 97 -7.59 -4.07 12.18
C LYS A 97 -8.99 -4.50 12.62
N LEU A 98 -9.69 -3.69 13.40
CA LEU A 98 -11.07 -3.98 13.79
C LEU A 98 -12.02 -4.05 12.57
N ALA A 99 -11.80 -3.20 11.56
CA ALA A 99 -12.58 -3.24 10.32
C ALA A 99 -12.27 -4.49 9.49
N ILE A 100 -11.00 -4.91 9.42
CA ILE A 100 -10.59 -6.19 8.84
C ILE A 100 -11.28 -7.34 9.57
N ASP A 101 -11.15 -7.43 10.89
CA ASP A 101 -11.71 -8.51 11.69
C ASP A 101 -13.24 -8.59 11.51
N HIS A 102 -13.91 -7.44 11.51
CA HIS A 102 -15.35 -7.34 11.23
C HIS A 102 -15.68 -7.83 9.81
N GLY A 103 -14.99 -7.31 8.78
CA GLY A 103 -15.24 -7.67 7.39
C GLY A 103 -15.02 -9.16 7.10
N LEU A 104 -14.02 -9.77 7.73
CA LEU A 104 -13.78 -11.22 7.67
C LEU A 104 -14.89 -12.01 8.34
N SER A 105 -15.36 -11.57 9.52
CA SER A 105 -16.44 -12.25 10.26
C SER A 105 -17.81 -12.15 9.57
N THR A 106 -18.07 -11.06 8.84
CA THR A 106 -19.37 -10.80 8.18
C THR A 106 -19.37 -11.09 6.68
N GLY A 107 -18.22 -11.43 6.10
CA GLY A 107 -18.06 -11.63 4.65
C GLY A 107 -18.01 -10.34 3.83
N GLN A 108 -17.93 -9.16 4.46
CA GLN A 108 -17.74 -7.86 3.79
C GLN A 108 -16.26 -7.66 3.40
N THR A 109 -15.80 -8.37 2.37
CA THR A 109 -14.38 -8.44 1.98
C THR A 109 -13.94 -7.40 0.94
N ASP A 110 -14.86 -6.57 0.44
CA ASP A 110 -14.63 -5.68 -0.70
C ASP A 110 -13.59 -4.58 -0.43
N LEU A 111 -13.46 -4.16 0.84
CA LEU A 111 -12.56 -3.08 1.24
C LEU A 111 -11.25 -3.56 1.88
N LEU A 112 -11.03 -4.89 1.96
CA LEU A 112 -9.83 -5.44 2.60
C LEU A 112 -8.54 -4.99 1.93
N ALA A 113 -8.53 -4.87 0.59
CA ALA A 113 -7.40 -4.33 -0.15
C ALA A 113 -7.09 -2.89 0.28
N SER A 114 -8.11 -2.03 0.40
CA SER A 114 -7.96 -0.64 0.85
C SER A 114 -7.51 -0.54 2.32
N TYR A 115 -7.97 -1.46 3.18
CA TYR A 115 -7.56 -1.52 4.58
C TYR A 115 -6.08 -1.92 4.69
N LEU A 116 -5.66 -2.97 3.99
CA LEU A 116 -4.26 -3.40 3.94
C LEU A 116 -3.35 -2.33 3.36
N GLN A 117 -3.76 -1.69 2.27
CA GLN A 117 -3.01 -0.60 1.67
C GLN A 117 -2.79 0.53 2.68
N THR A 118 -3.86 1.00 3.34
CA THR A 118 -3.75 2.06 4.35
C THR A 118 -2.89 1.63 5.54
N LEU A 119 -2.95 0.36 5.92
CA LEU A 119 -2.12 -0.21 6.99
C LEU A 119 -0.64 -0.20 6.60
N VAL A 120 -0.29 -0.68 5.41
CA VAL A 120 1.08 -0.65 4.87
C VAL A 120 1.60 0.78 4.76
N MET A 121 0.77 1.74 4.36
CA MET A 121 1.18 3.14 4.32
C MET A 121 1.48 3.72 5.72
N SER A 122 0.86 3.17 6.77
CA SER A 122 1.01 3.70 8.13
C SER A 122 2.22 3.12 8.89
N GLU A 123 2.72 1.95 8.51
CA GLU A 123 3.79 1.23 9.25
C GLU A 123 4.61 0.23 8.43
N GLY A 124 4.36 0.15 7.12
CA GLY A 124 4.94 -0.84 6.24
C GLY A 124 6.40 -0.59 5.91
N ASP A 125 6.98 0.57 6.23
CA ASP A 125 8.33 0.95 5.80
C ASP A 125 9.39 -0.10 6.13
N LYS A 126 9.41 -0.59 7.39
CA LYS A 126 10.36 -1.64 7.79
C LYS A 126 10.15 -2.91 6.97
N PHE A 127 8.90 -3.34 6.82
CA PHE A 127 8.57 -4.52 6.01
C PHE A 127 8.99 -4.35 4.55
N ILE A 128 8.67 -3.21 3.93
CA ILE A 128 8.98 -2.92 2.52
C ILE A 128 10.49 -2.93 2.33
N ASN A 129 11.24 -2.28 3.22
CA ASN A 129 12.70 -2.26 3.16
C ASN A 129 13.30 -3.66 3.33
N ASP A 130 12.88 -4.40 4.35
CA ASP A 130 13.36 -5.77 4.59
C ASP A 130 13.07 -6.69 3.39
N ALA A 131 11.83 -6.64 2.86
CA ALA A 131 11.42 -7.41 1.69
C ALA A 131 12.16 -6.99 0.41
N THR A 132 12.39 -5.68 0.21
CA THR A 132 13.16 -5.15 -0.93
C THR A 132 14.59 -5.68 -0.91
N GLN A 133 15.24 -5.72 0.25
CA GLN A 133 16.59 -6.28 0.40
C GLN A 133 16.62 -7.78 0.07
N LEU A 134 15.64 -8.54 0.58
CA LEU A 134 15.53 -9.98 0.30
C LEU A 134 15.31 -10.26 -1.21
N VAL A 135 14.42 -9.51 -1.86
CA VAL A 135 14.16 -9.65 -3.29
C VAL A 135 15.39 -9.20 -4.10
N SER A 136 16.12 -8.18 -3.65
CA SER A 136 17.35 -7.71 -4.30
C SER A 136 18.46 -8.75 -4.23
N LEU A 137 18.58 -9.48 -3.11
CA LEU A 137 19.46 -10.63 -2.99
C LEU A 137 19.03 -11.75 -3.95
N ALA A 138 17.73 -12.07 -4.01
CA ALA A 138 17.20 -13.08 -4.91
C ALA A 138 17.47 -12.76 -6.40
N LEU A 139 17.37 -11.49 -6.79
CA LEU A 139 17.69 -11.02 -8.16
C LEU A 139 19.15 -11.26 -8.58
N THR A 140 20.07 -11.49 -7.63
CA THR A 140 21.47 -11.81 -7.96
C THR A 140 21.57 -13.16 -8.68
N ASN A 141 20.73 -14.14 -8.29
CA ASN A 141 20.65 -15.48 -8.88
C ASN A 141 19.18 -15.88 -9.06
N PRO A 142 18.49 -15.32 -10.06
CA PRO A 142 17.04 -15.26 -10.06
C PRO A 142 16.37 -16.59 -10.42
N ILE A 143 17.00 -17.45 -11.23
CA ILE A 143 16.46 -18.80 -11.52
C ILE A 143 16.44 -19.67 -10.25
N THR A 144 17.53 -19.62 -9.46
CA THR A 144 17.63 -20.39 -8.21
C THR A 144 16.78 -19.79 -7.09
N ASN A 145 16.84 -18.47 -6.92
CA ASN A 145 16.27 -17.78 -5.76
C ASN A 145 14.86 -17.21 -6.02
N LYS A 146 14.39 -17.23 -7.27
CA LYS A 146 13.02 -16.88 -7.68
C LYS A 146 12.53 -15.55 -7.08
N PRO A 147 13.08 -14.41 -7.51
CA PRO A 147 12.78 -13.10 -6.92
C PRO A 147 11.30 -12.73 -6.94
N VAL A 148 10.55 -13.09 -7.99
CA VAL A 148 9.11 -12.79 -8.06
C VAL A 148 8.34 -13.67 -7.07
N GLN A 149 8.69 -14.95 -6.97
CA GLN A 149 8.15 -15.83 -5.93
C GLN A 149 8.51 -15.36 -4.51
N THR A 150 9.73 -14.86 -4.30
CA THR A 150 10.20 -14.31 -3.02
C THR A 150 9.36 -13.09 -2.63
N ALA A 151 9.16 -12.14 -3.54
CA ALA A 151 8.28 -10.99 -3.33
C ALA A 151 6.85 -11.42 -2.98
N ALA A 152 6.30 -12.39 -3.69
CA ALA A 152 4.97 -12.95 -3.42
C ALA A 152 4.87 -13.62 -2.05
N SER A 153 5.91 -14.35 -1.64
CA SER A 153 5.97 -14.99 -0.32
C SER A 153 5.98 -13.94 0.80
N GLU A 154 6.86 -12.94 0.72
CA GLU A 154 6.96 -11.91 1.77
C GLU A 154 5.68 -11.09 1.90
N LEU A 155 5.05 -10.72 0.78
CA LEU A 155 3.80 -9.98 0.81
C LEU A 155 2.64 -10.83 1.37
N ARG A 156 2.58 -12.13 1.04
CA ARG A 156 1.60 -13.05 1.63
C ARG A 156 1.82 -13.27 3.11
N LYS A 157 3.08 -13.39 3.58
CA LYS A 157 3.39 -13.48 5.02
C LYS A 157 2.90 -12.23 5.76
N PHE A 158 3.17 -11.05 5.20
CA PHE A 158 2.70 -9.79 5.76
C PHE A 158 1.16 -9.75 5.83
N ALA A 159 0.47 -10.07 4.72
CA ALA A 159 -0.98 -10.10 4.68
C ALA A 159 -1.57 -11.14 5.66
N THR A 160 -1.00 -12.34 5.73
CA THR A 160 -1.47 -13.43 6.60
C THR A 160 -1.30 -13.10 8.07
N TRP A 161 -0.18 -12.47 8.45
CA TRP A 161 0.04 -12.00 9.81
C TRP A 161 -0.97 -10.91 10.22
N ARG A 162 -1.48 -10.14 9.27
CA ARG A 162 -2.42 -9.03 9.51
C ARG A 162 -3.90 -9.39 9.39
N LEU A 163 -4.24 -10.39 8.59
CA LEU A 163 -5.61 -10.83 8.30
C LEU A 163 -5.99 -12.15 9.00
N ASP A 164 -5.09 -12.71 9.81
CA ASP A 164 -5.25 -13.97 10.54
C ASP A 164 -5.72 -15.16 9.67
N ARG A 165 -4.76 -15.88 9.05
CA ARG A 165 -4.88 -17.10 8.19
C ARG A 165 -5.87 -17.06 7.01
N SER A 166 -6.78 -16.09 6.95
CA SER A 166 -7.85 -15.92 5.96
C SER A 166 -7.36 -15.29 4.65
N ALA A 167 -6.19 -14.64 4.65
CA ALA A 167 -5.63 -13.96 3.47
C ALA A 167 -5.49 -14.87 2.24
N SER A 168 -5.26 -16.18 2.46
CA SER A 168 -5.15 -17.17 1.37
C SER A 168 -6.47 -17.46 0.66
N THR A 169 -7.60 -17.07 1.26
CA THR A 169 -8.95 -17.37 0.78
C THR A 169 -9.59 -16.19 0.04
N ILE A 170 -8.94 -15.02 0.05
CA ILE A 170 -9.60 -13.77 -0.33
C ILE A 170 -9.12 -13.32 -1.71
N ALA A 171 -9.89 -13.69 -2.73
CA ALA A 171 -9.68 -13.25 -4.11
C ALA A 171 -9.63 -11.72 -4.27
N SER A 172 -10.29 -10.95 -3.38
CA SER A 172 -10.26 -9.48 -3.41
C SER A 172 -8.88 -8.88 -3.08
N LEU A 173 -7.91 -9.69 -2.62
CA LEU A 173 -6.54 -9.26 -2.37
C LEU A 173 -5.61 -9.47 -3.57
N ASP A 174 -6.00 -10.23 -4.59
CA ASP A 174 -5.12 -10.59 -5.71
C ASP A 174 -4.55 -9.37 -6.44
N ASP A 175 -5.36 -8.33 -6.62
CA ASP A 175 -4.94 -7.10 -7.30
C ASP A 175 -3.95 -6.28 -6.44
N TYR A 176 -4.20 -6.21 -5.13
CA TYR A 176 -3.28 -5.58 -4.19
C TYR A 176 -1.95 -6.34 -4.12
N LEU A 177 -2.02 -7.67 -4.04
CA LEU A 177 -0.84 -8.53 -4.01
C LEU A 177 -0.03 -8.40 -5.31
N SER A 178 -0.69 -8.37 -6.46
CA SER A 178 -0.03 -8.21 -7.75
C SER A 178 0.71 -6.86 -7.85
N ASN A 179 0.13 -5.77 -7.34
CA ASN A 179 0.78 -4.47 -7.22
C ASN A 179 2.01 -4.53 -6.31
N GLY A 180 1.85 -5.03 -5.09
CA GLY A 180 2.97 -5.11 -4.16
C GLY A 180 4.11 -6.01 -4.66
N ILE A 181 3.81 -7.09 -5.38
CA ILE A 181 4.83 -7.97 -5.97
C ILE A 181 5.63 -7.22 -7.03
N ALA A 182 4.95 -6.55 -7.97
CA ALA A 182 5.61 -5.78 -9.02
C ALA A 182 6.50 -4.67 -8.44
N ASP A 183 5.99 -3.97 -7.43
CA ASP A 183 6.69 -2.88 -6.76
C ASP A 183 7.93 -3.38 -6.00
N LEU A 184 7.83 -4.48 -5.24
CA LEU A 184 8.99 -5.06 -4.57
C LEU A 184 10.09 -5.42 -5.56
N VAL A 185 9.74 -5.97 -6.73
CA VAL A 185 10.72 -6.32 -7.77
C VAL A 185 11.36 -5.06 -8.37
N MET A 186 10.60 -4.00 -8.65
CA MET A 186 11.15 -2.73 -9.14
C MET A 186 12.07 -2.06 -8.12
N MET A 187 11.63 -1.96 -6.85
CA MET A 187 12.44 -1.42 -5.76
C MET A 187 13.73 -2.20 -5.57
N ALA A 188 13.66 -3.54 -5.64
CA ALA A 188 14.81 -4.42 -5.47
C ALA A 188 15.82 -4.32 -6.62
N ALA A 189 15.33 -4.19 -7.85
CA ALA A 189 16.16 -4.00 -9.03
C ALA A 189 16.84 -2.62 -9.04
N TRP A 190 16.11 -1.57 -8.65
CA TRP A 190 16.68 -0.23 -8.47
C TRP A 190 17.76 -0.22 -7.40
N LEU A 191 17.55 -0.92 -6.28
CA LEU A 191 18.54 -1.07 -5.23
C LEU A 191 19.86 -1.71 -5.73
N GLN A 192 19.81 -2.59 -6.74
CA GLN A 192 21.05 -3.10 -7.36
C GLN A 192 21.79 -2.03 -8.17
N VAL A 193 21.06 -1.11 -8.82
CA VAL A 193 21.64 0.02 -9.57
C VAL A 193 22.33 1.01 -8.64
N LEU A 194 21.70 1.31 -7.50
CA LEU A 194 22.25 2.23 -6.49
C LEU A 194 23.61 1.81 -5.92
N ARG A 195 24.00 0.53 -6.07
CA ARG A 195 25.33 0.05 -5.67
C ARG A 195 26.47 0.72 -6.44
N PHE A 196 26.19 1.24 -7.64
CA PHE A 196 27.19 1.92 -8.49
C PHE A 196 26.73 3.28 -9.02
N TYR A 197 25.46 3.66 -8.86
CA TYR A 197 24.94 4.99 -9.20
C TYR A 197 24.70 5.82 -7.93
N GLN A 198 25.74 6.53 -7.48
CA GLN A 198 25.75 7.26 -6.19
C GLN A 198 24.85 8.52 -6.16
N GLN A 199 24.41 9.01 -7.32
CA GLN A 199 23.51 10.18 -7.40
C GLN A 199 22.03 9.81 -7.23
N GLY A 200 21.71 8.51 -7.24
CA GLY A 200 20.34 8.04 -7.11
C GLY A 200 19.93 7.86 -5.65
N GLU A 201 18.65 8.00 -5.39
CA GLU A 201 18.03 7.74 -4.09
C GLU A 201 17.16 6.47 -4.16
N PRO A 202 16.97 5.73 -3.04
CA PRO A 202 16.01 4.63 -2.98
C PRO A 202 14.61 5.06 -3.41
N ILE A 203 13.88 4.16 -4.08
CA ILE A 203 12.45 4.39 -4.36
C ILE A 203 11.74 4.56 -3.00
N PRO A 204 11.02 5.67 -2.77
CA PRO A 204 10.40 5.90 -1.48
C PRO A 204 9.31 4.87 -1.16
N THR A 205 9.26 4.36 0.07
CA THR A 205 8.26 3.36 0.49
C THR A 205 6.82 3.86 0.35
N TYR A 206 6.58 5.17 0.39
CA TYR A 206 5.26 5.75 0.19
C TYR A 206 4.69 5.56 -1.22
N VAL A 207 5.48 5.14 -2.23
CA VAL A 207 4.92 4.81 -3.55
C VAL A 207 4.50 3.34 -3.68
N PHE A 208 4.76 2.52 -2.66
CA PHE A 208 4.55 1.08 -2.67
C PHE A 208 3.08 0.64 -2.72
N ALA A 209 2.80 -0.33 -3.59
CA ALA A 209 1.48 -0.88 -3.91
C ALA A 209 0.47 0.23 -4.21
N ARG A 210 0.91 1.27 -4.95
CA ARG A 210 0.08 2.41 -5.33
C ARG A 210 0.09 2.66 -6.83
N ASP A 211 -0.99 2.24 -7.47
CA ASP A 211 -1.28 2.51 -8.88
C ASP A 211 -0.01 2.42 -9.74
N ASP A 212 0.39 3.53 -10.37
CA ASP A 212 1.53 3.61 -11.27
C ASP A 212 2.75 4.34 -10.70
N ARG A 213 2.73 4.71 -9.41
CA ARG A 213 3.73 5.62 -8.85
C ARG A 213 5.11 4.97 -8.78
N CYS A 214 5.19 3.74 -8.29
CA CYS A 214 6.45 3.01 -8.21
C CYS A 214 7.06 2.78 -9.60
N TYR A 215 6.24 2.44 -10.60
CA TYR A 215 6.70 2.29 -11.98
C TYR A 215 7.27 3.61 -12.55
N LYS A 216 6.57 4.73 -12.36
CA LYS A 216 7.06 6.04 -12.83
C LYS A 216 8.39 6.41 -12.20
N THR A 217 8.49 6.30 -10.87
CA THR A 217 9.75 6.57 -10.15
C THR A 217 10.88 5.64 -10.60
N PHE A 218 10.57 4.36 -10.85
CA PHE A 218 11.53 3.40 -11.38
C PHE A 218 12.04 3.80 -12.78
N VAL A 219 11.15 4.10 -13.73
CA VAL A 219 11.52 4.48 -15.10
C VAL A 219 12.28 5.81 -15.14
N GLU A 220 11.86 6.80 -14.35
CA GLU A 220 12.58 8.06 -14.18
C GLU A 220 14.01 7.83 -13.68
N GLY A 221 14.17 6.95 -12.68
CA GLY A 221 15.48 6.53 -12.17
C GLY A 221 16.33 5.82 -13.23
N LEU A 222 15.76 4.89 -14.00
CA LEU A 222 16.46 4.21 -15.09
C LEU A 222 16.93 5.18 -16.17
N SER A 223 16.09 6.15 -16.53
CA SER A 223 16.41 7.18 -17.51
C SER A 223 17.58 8.05 -17.04
N ALA A 224 17.53 8.53 -15.79
CA ALA A 224 18.58 9.32 -15.16
C ALA A 224 19.92 8.56 -15.06
N ALA A 225 19.87 7.27 -14.74
CA ALA A 225 21.05 6.42 -14.61
C ALA A 225 21.48 5.73 -15.93
N SER A 226 20.86 6.04 -17.07
CA SER A 226 20.99 5.27 -18.31
C SER A 226 22.44 5.10 -18.80
N ILE A 227 23.24 6.17 -18.77
CA ILE A 227 24.66 6.15 -19.16
C ILE A 227 25.46 5.26 -18.20
N THR A 228 25.28 5.46 -16.89
CA THR A 228 25.97 4.68 -15.86
C THR A 228 25.61 3.20 -15.94
N ILE A 229 24.34 2.87 -16.12
CA ILE A 229 23.88 1.49 -16.33
C ILE A 229 24.54 0.90 -17.57
N LYS A 230 24.57 1.64 -18.69
CA LYS A 230 25.18 1.17 -19.94
C LYS A 230 26.66 0.82 -19.79
N VAL A 231 27.41 1.59 -19.01
CA VAL A 231 28.85 1.39 -18.81
C VAL A 231 29.14 0.35 -17.72
N THR A 232 28.47 0.42 -16.58
CA THR A 232 28.89 -0.28 -15.36
C THR A 232 28.09 -1.54 -15.06
N ALA A 233 26.81 -1.60 -15.43
CA ALA A 233 25.96 -2.75 -15.09
C ALA A 233 26.39 -4.01 -15.86
N SER A 234 26.26 -5.17 -15.21
CA SER A 234 26.46 -6.46 -15.87
C SER A 234 25.41 -6.69 -16.97
N HIS A 235 25.73 -7.53 -17.96
CA HIS A 235 24.77 -7.92 -19.00
C HIS A 235 23.48 -8.48 -18.41
N LYS A 236 23.62 -9.30 -17.35
CA LYS A 236 22.49 -9.88 -16.61
C LYS A 236 21.60 -8.79 -15.98
N LEU A 237 22.18 -7.81 -15.29
CA LEU A 237 21.42 -6.71 -14.70
C LEU A 237 20.72 -5.87 -15.78
N LYS A 238 21.42 -5.53 -16.87
CA LYS A 238 20.81 -4.80 -18.01
C LYS A 238 19.59 -5.55 -18.57
N TYR A 239 19.72 -6.86 -18.75
CA TYR A 239 18.62 -7.71 -19.19
C TYR A 239 17.45 -7.69 -18.21
N HIS A 240 17.70 -7.86 -16.91
CA HIS A 240 16.63 -7.80 -15.90
C HIS A 240 15.92 -6.44 -15.87
N LEU A 241 16.66 -5.33 -15.90
CA LEU A 241 16.07 -3.98 -15.89
C LEU A 241 15.17 -3.76 -17.11
N SER A 242 15.66 -4.14 -18.30
CA SER A 242 14.88 -4.04 -19.54
C SER A 242 13.64 -4.95 -19.51
N ALA A 243 13.76 -6.17 -18.98
CA ALA A 243 12.63 -7.08 -18.82
C ALA A 243 11.57 -6.52 -17.88
N ILE A 244 11.98 -6.01 -16.71
CA ILE A 244 11.08 -5.39 -15.72
C ILE A 244 10.34 -4.20 -16.35
N GLU A 245 11.07 -3.27 -16.97
CA GLU A 245 10.50 -2.10 -17.64
C GLU A 245 9.50 -2.51 -18.73
N LYS A 246 9.92 -3.41 -19.64
CA LYS A 246 9.10 -3.84 -20.77
C LYS A 246 7.83 -4.57 -20.34
N VAL A 247 7.92 -5.49 -19.37
CA VAL A 247 6.77 -6.28 -18.92
C VAL A 247 5.79 -5.42 -18.13
N LEU A 248 6.28 -4.64 -17.17
CA LEU A 248 5.41 -3.81 -16.32
C LEU A 248 4.79 -2.64 -17.09
N GLY A 249 5.44 -2.19 -18.17
CA GLY A 249 4.93 -1.18 -19.10
C GLY A 249 3.75 -1.64 -19.97
N GLN A 250 3.40 -2.93 -20.01
CA GLN A 250 2.30 -3.45 -20.85
C GLN A 250 0.91 -3.11 -20.30
N ARG A 251 0.42 -1.89 -20.52
CA ARG A 251 -0.86 -1.40 -19.97
C ARG A 251 -2.11 -2.13 -20.46
N HIS A 252 -2.03 -2.81 -21.59
CA HIS A 252 -3.14 -3.54 -22.21
C HIS A 252 -3.46 -4.87 -21.51
N ILE A 253 -2.57 -5.39 -20.66
CA ILE A 253 -2.80 -6.61 -19.89
C ILE A 253 -2.97 -6.33 -18.40
N SER A 254 -3.67 -7.25 -17.73
CA SER A 254 -3.87 -7.18 -16.28
C SER A 254 -2.54 -7.25 -15.53
N LEU A 255 -2.50 -6.67 -14.34
CA LEU A 255 -1.28 -6.66 -13.54
C LEU A 255 -0.88 -8.08 -13.09
N LYS A 256 -1.86 -8.93 -12.79
CA LYS A 256 -1.65 -10.35 -12.51
C LYS A 256 -0.93 -11.06 -13.67
N GLU A 257 -1.32 -10.75 -14.91
CA GLU A 257 -0.64 -11.26 -16.10
C GLU A 257 0.78 -10.70 -16.23
N ARG A 258 1.02 -9.42 -15.91
CA ARG A 258 2.37 -8.83 -15.89
C ARG A 258 3.27 -9.52 -14.86
N VAL A 259 2.78 -9.77 -13.65
CA VAL A 259 3.52 -10.50 -12.61
C VAL A 259 3.84 -11.92 -13.06
N SER A 260 2.88 -12.60 -13.71
CA SER A 260 3.10 -13.94 -14.29
C SER A 260 4.19 -13.92 -15.37
N LYS A 261 4.13 -12.98 -16.32
CA LYS A 261 5.19 -12.80 -17.34
C LYS A 261 6.53 -12.47 -16.71
N LEU A 262 6.55 -11.66 -15.65
CA LEU A 262 7.79 -11.30 -14.96
C LEU A 262 8.40 -12.51 -14.25
N SER A 263 7.59 -13.39 -13.67
CA SER A 263 8.06 -14.65 -13.07
C SER A 263 8.65 -15.59 -14.13
N LYS A 264 8.04 -15.69 -15.31
CA LYS A 264 8.63 -16.45 -16.42
C LYS A 264 10.03 -15.96 -16.80
N VAL A 265 10.19 -14.65 -16.94
CA VAL A 265 11.48 -14.06 -17.32
C VAL A 265 12.52 -14.16 -16.21
N LEU A 266 12.16 -13.81 -14.98
CA LEU A 266 13.13 -13.71 -13.88
C LEU A 266 13.32 -15.04 -13.14
N ASP A 267 12.23 -15.73 -12.78
CA ASP A 267 12.31 -16.95 -11.97
C ASP A 267 12.58 -18.21 -12.82
N GLN A 268 12.19 -18.21 -14.10
CA GLN A 268 12.26 -19.39 -14.98
C GLN A 268 13.30 -19.24 -16.11
N GLY A 269 13.66 -18.00 -16.48
CA GLY A 269 14.65 -17.71 -17.51
C GLY A 269 14.12 -17.82 -18.95
N GLU A 270 12.80 -17.72 -19.14
CA GLU A 270 12.14 -17.65 -20.47
C GLU A 270 12.24 -16.26 -21.11
#